data_AF-D6U284-F1
#
_entry.id   AF-D6U284-F1
#
_cell.length_a   1.000
_cell.length_b   1.000
_cell.length_c   1.000
_cell.angle_alpha   90.00
_cell.angle_beta   90.00
_cell.angle_gamma   90.00
#
_symmetry.space_group_name_H-M   'P 1'
#
loop_
_entity.id
_entity.type
_entity.pdbx_description
1 polymer ?
#
loop_
_entity_poly.entity_id
_entity_poly.type
_entity_poly.pdbx_seq_one_letter_code
_entity_poly.pdbx_strand_id
1 'polypeptide(L)'
;MRKHPDEVYLSKRNKIEHWPVELAEKVLASPLPWGPPTYAFGGYIDDPTQPDQSGDVHALAFCVDGAYERHGGDIGEAWKWARPLLHHLKSGGSCEQYATQDLLDLVFLNVRLERFSDGHIRSEEALLRDIVREVVRRVQSSHPPVFLVQK
;
A
#
# COMPACT_ATOMS: atom_id res chain seq x y z
N MET A 1 -20.34 -7.93 -9.11
CA MET A 1 -20.27 -6.46 -9.25
C MET A 1 -20.79 -5.82 -7.96
N ARG A 2 -19.96 -5.05 -7.26
CA ARG A 2 -20.37 -4.29 -6.07
C ARG A 2 -21.32 -3.17 -6.54
N LYS A 3 -22.52 -3.09 -5.94
CA LYS A 3 -23.60 -2.18 -6.37
C LYS A 3 -23.48 -0.75 -5.82
N HIS A 4 -22.48 -0.50 -4.98
CA HIS A 4 -22.21 0.80 -4.38
C HIS A 4 -20.75 1.19 -4.66
N PRO A 5 -20.48 2.49 -4.88
CA PRO A 5 -19.11 2.97 -5.00
C PRO A 5 -18.33 2.63 -3.73
N ASP A 6 -17.10 2.18 -3.93
CA ASP A 6 -16.17 1.77 -2.88
C ASP A 6 -15.64 3.04 -2.20
N GLU A 7 -15.98 3.27 -0.93
CA GLU A 7 -15.54 4.45 -0.20
C GLU A 7 -14.11 4.26 0.32
N VAL A 8 -13.27 5.28 0.12
CA VAL A 8 -11.89 5.33 0.62
C VAL A 8 -11.71 6.59 1.45
N TYR A 9 -11.33 6.44 2.70
CA TYR A 9 -11.05 7.52 3.63
C TYR A 9 -9.59 7.97 3.50
N LEU A 10 -9.40 9.26 3.21
CA LEU A 10 -8.09 9.88 3.10
C LEU A 10 -7.54 10.27 4.48
N SER A 11 -6.21 10.34 4.57
CA SER A 11 -5.52 10.65 5.83
C SER A 11 -5.88 12.05 6.34
N LYS A 12 -6.37 12.14 7.59
CA LYS A 12 -6.59 13.42 8.30
C LYS A 12 -5.32 14.26 8.43
N ARG A 13 -4.17 13.60 8.55
CA ARG A 13 -2.90 14.25 8.93
C ARG A 13 -2.27 15.03 7.79
N ASN A 14 -2.50 14.60 6.57
CA ASN A 14 -1.76 15.06 5.40
C ASN A 14 -2.52 16.09 4.55
N LYS A 15 -3.74 16.51 4.97
CA LYS A 15 -4.61 17.45 4.23
C LYS A 15 -4.77 17.07 2.75
N ILE A 16 -5.00 15.79 2.50
CA ILE A 16 -5.07 15.25 1.15
C ILE A 16 -6.52 15.33 0.68
N GLU A 17 -6.73 15.99 -0.46
CA GLU A 17 -8.06 16.15 -1.06
C GLU A 17 -8.40 15.01 -2.02
N HIS A 18 -7.38 14.40 -2.63
CA HIS A 18 -7.50 13.31 -3.60
C HIS A 18 -6.38 12.29 -3.44
N TRP A 19 -6.67 11.00 -3.66
CA TRP A 19 -5.61 9.99 -3.73
C TRP A 19 -4.78 10.19 -5.00
N PRO A 20 -3.44 10.22 -4.93
CA PRO A 20 -2.58 10.71 -6.01
C PRO A 20 -2.37 9.62 -7.07
N VAL A 21 -3.33 9.46 -7.98
CA VAL A 21 -3.29 8.42 -9.03
C VAL A 21 -2.06 8.56 -9.94
N GLU A 22 -1.67 9.79 -10.27
CA GLU A 22 -0.50 10.05 -11.12
C GLU A 22 0.81 9.62 -10.45
N LEU A 23 0.88 9.74 -9.11
CA LEU A 23 2.02 9.23 -8.34
C LEU A 23 2.03 7.69 -8.36
N ALA A 24 0.86 7.06 -8.20
CA ALA A 24 0.75 5.60 -8.28
C ALA A 24 1.17 5.07 -9.66
N GLU A 25 0.76 5.74 -10.74
CA GLU A 25 1.16 5.41 -12.10
C GLU A 25 2.66 5.58 -12.32
N LYS A 26 3.24 6.70 -11.86
CA LYS A 26 4.69 6.94 -11.90
C LYS A 26 5.46 5.83 -11.18
N VAL A 27 4.98 5.45 -9.99
CA VAL A 27 5.59 4.42 -9.15
C VAL A 27 5.50 3.03 -9.79
N LEU A 28 4.38 2.73 -10.46
CA LEU A 28 4.20 1.48 -11.22
C LEU A 28 5.03 1.42 -12.51
N ALA A 29 5.17 2.54 -13.23
CA ALA A 29 5.88 2.61 -14.50
C ALA A 29 7.40 2.57 -14.36
N SER A 30 7.92 2.99 -13.20
CA SER A 30 9.35 2.98 -12.94
C SER A 30 9.86 1.55 -12.65
N PRO A 31 11.04 1.18 -13.21
CA PRO A 31 11.70 -0.09 -12.94
C PRO A 31 12.48 -0.09 -11.62
N LEU A 32 12.58 1.05 -10.94
CA LEU A 32 13.30 1.16 -9.68
C LEU A 32 12.59 0.36 -8.57
N PRO A 33 13.35 -0.22 -7.62
CA PRO A 33 12.78 -0.93 -6.47
C PRO A 33 11.93 -0.01 -5.59
N TRP A 34 10.89 -0.55 -4.96
CA TRP A 34 9.97 0.24 -4.12
C TRP A 34 10.45 0.44 -2.69
N GLY A 35 11.45 -0.32 -2.26
CA GLY A 35 12.01 -0.24 -0.92
C GLY A 35 13.54 -0.11 -0.94
N PRO A 36 14.11 0.37 0.18
CA PRO A 36 15.55 0.45 0.33
C PRO A 36 16.19 -0.95 0.24
N PRO A 37 17.49 -1.01 -0.05
CA PRO A 37 18.24 -2.27 -0.04
C PRO A 37 18.16 -2.95 1.33
N THR A 38 17.99 -4.28 1.31
CA THR A 38 17.74 -5.11 2.49
C THR A 38 18.98 -5.16 3.39
N TYR A 39 18.88 -4.65 4.62
CA TYR A 39 19.82 -4.96 5.70
C TYR A 39 19.37 -6.22 6.44
N ALA A 40 19.44 -7.38 5.78
CA ALA A 40 19.13 -8.63 6.46
C ALA A 40 20.19 -8.86 7.57
N PHE A 41 19.74 -9.09 8.81
CA PHE A 41 20.50 -9.52 10.00
C PHE A 41 21.94 -10.04 9.72
N GLY A 42 22.90 -9.12 9.52
CA GLY A 42 24.34 -9.44 9.36
C GLY A 42 24.89 -9.62 7.94
N GLY A 43 24.12 -9.38 6.87
CA GLY A 43 24.62 -9.44 5.48
C GLY A 43 24.06 -8.32 4.61
N TYR A 44 24.95 -7.49 4.04
CA TYR A 44 24.60 -6.52 3.01
C TYR A 44 24.20 -7.27 1.73
N ILE A 45 22.93 -7.14 1.30
CA ILE A 45 22.44 -7.81 0.08
C ILE A 45 22.51 -6.89 -1.15
N ASP A 46 22.52 -5.56 -0.96
CA ASP A 46 22.48 -4.59 -2.07
C ASP A 46 23.28 -3.30 -1.77
N ASP A 47 23.71 -2.61 -2.83
CA ASP A 47 24.47 -1.35 -2.75
C ASP A 47 23.56 -0.19 -2.27
N PRO A 48 23.87 0.47 -1.14
CA PRO A 48 23.07 1.55 -0.55
C PRO A 48 23.07 2.84 -1.36
N THR A 49 23.88 2.92 -2.42
CA THR A 49 23.94 4.08 -3.32
C THR A 49 22.99 3.97 -4.51
N GLN A 50 22.34 2.82 -4.70
CA GLN A 50 21.39 2.65 -5.80
C GLN A 50 20.09 3.40 -5.53
N PRO A 51 19.52 4.07 -6.55
CA PRO A 51 18.26 4.76 -6.41
C PRO A 51 17.10 3.77 -6.20
N ASP A 52 16.15 4.16 -5.34
CA ASP A 52 14.89 3.46 -5.10
C ASP A 52 13.71 4.44 -5.09
N GLN A 53 12.49 3.91 -4.93
CA GLN A 53 11.24 4.68 -4.90
C GLN A 53 10.58 4.70 -3.52
N SER A 54 11.30 4.35 -2.46
CA SER A 54 10.74 4.28 -1.10
C SER A 54 10.06 5.58 -0.69
N GLY A 55 10.63 6.74 -1.02
CA GLY A 55 9.99 8.04 -0.77
C GLY A 55 8.61 8.20 -1.43
N ASP A 56 8.49 7.85 -2.71
CA ASP A 56 7.23 7.94 -3.45
C ASP A 56 6.21 6.89 -2.97
N VAL A 57 6.67 5.68 -2.64
CA VAL A 57 5.84 4.58 -2.11
C VAL A 57 5.29 4.95 -0.72
N HIS A 58 6.13 5.55 0.13
CA HIS A 58 5.70 6.13 1.40
C HIS A 58 4.67 7.25 1.17
N ALA A 59 4.95 8.20 0.29
CA ALA A 59 4.01 9.28 -0.01
C ALA A 59 2.63 8.71 -0.40
N LEU A 60 2.59 7.69 -1.27
CA LEU A 60 1.36 7.01 -1.69
C LEU A 60 0.64 6.30 -0.53
N ALA A 61 1.37 5.52 0.26
CA ALA A 61 0.81 4.70 1.34
C ALA A 61 0.21 5.56 2.48
N PHE A 62 0.81 6.71 2.76
CA PHE A 62 0.34 7.64 3.79
C PHE A 62 -0.78 8.57 3.29
N CYS A 63 -1.28 8.39 2.07
CA CYS A 63 -2.43 9.17 1.57
C CYS A 63 -3.78 8.75 2.13
N VAL A 64 -3.90 7.49 2.56
CA VAL A 64 -5.13 6.96 3.16
C VAL A 64 -5.11 7.05 4.67
N ASP A 65 -6.30 7.03 5.26
CA ASP A 65 -6.42 6.83 6.69
C ASP A 65 -5.78 5.49 7.06
N GLY A 66 -4.91 5.51 8.06
CA GLY A 66 -4.04 4.38 8.35
C GLY A 66 -4.84 3.21 8.91
N ALA A 67 -4.45 1.99 8.53
CA ALA A 67 -5.06 0.74 9.00
C ALA A 67 -5.22 0.63 10.53
N TYR A 68 -4.44 1.36 11.32
CA TYR A 68 -4.54 1.38 12.79
C TYR A 68 -5.85 2.01 13.30
N GLU A 69 -6.40 3.01 12.62
CA GLU A 69 -7.68 3.61 13.05
C GLU A 69 -8.86 2.64 12.78
N ARG A 70 -8.73 1.74 11.80
CA ARG A 70 -9.77 0.81 11.36
C ARG A 70 -9.69 -0.58 11.99
N HIS A 71 -8.48 -1.11 12.14
CA HIS A 71 -8.26 -2.54 12.45
C HIS A 71 -7.57 -2.78 13.81
N GLY A 72 -7.44 -1.73 14.61
CA GLY A 72 -6.96 -1.81 15.99
C GLY A 72 -5.83 -0.81 16.27
N GLY A 73 -5.88 -0.19 17.46
CA GLY A 73 -5.00 0.91 17.85
C GLY A 73 -3.52 0.57 18.02
N ASP A 74 -3.11 -0.68 17.75
CA ASP A 74 -1.72 -1.12 17.76
C ASP A 74 -1.37 -2.00 16.55
N ILE A 75 -0.06 -2.22 16.38
CA ILE A 75 0.49 -3.01 15.29
C ILE A 75 0.05 -4.48 15.34
N GLY A 76 -0.11 -5.07 16.52
CA GLY A 76 -0.49 -6.47 16.66
C GLY A 76 -1.90 -6.74 16.12
N GLU A 77 -2.87 -5.92 16.51
CA GLU A 77 -4.26 -6.06 16.07
C GLU A 77 -4.44 -5.82 14.57
N ALA A 78 -3.85 -4.74 14.03
CA ALA A 78 -3.93 -4.46 12.60
C ALA A 78 -3.29 -5.59 11.76
N TRP A 79 -2.23 -6.23 12.25
CA TRP A 79 -1.63 -7.39 11.57
C TRP A 79 -2.43 -8.69 11.73
N LYS A 80 -3.21 -8.88 12.82
CA LYS A 80 -4.15 -10.02 12.91
C LYS A 80 -5.22 -9.94 11.83
N TRP A 81 -5.70 -8.74 11.53
CA TRP A 81 -6.61 -8.50 10.39
C TRP A 81 -5.91 -8.70 9.04
N ALA A 82 -4.72 -8.12 8.84
CA ALA A 82 -4.05 -8.14 7.54
C ALA A 82 -3.53 -9.53 7.12
N ARG A 83 -3.04 -10.34 8.06
CA ARG A 83 -2.42 -11.66 7.79
C ARG A 83 -3.25 -12.60 6.93
N PRO A 84 -4.53 -12.91 7.25
CA PRO A 84 -5.33 -13.80 6.42
C PRO A 84 -5.54 -13.26 4.99
N LEU A 85 -5.68 -11.94 4.82
CA LEU A 85 -5.84 -11.30 3.50
C LEU A 85 -4.55 -11.41 2.68
N LEU A 86 -3.40 -11.07 3.27
CA LEU A 86 -2.09 -11.19 2.63
C LEU A 86 -1.78 -12.65 2.26
N HIS A 87 -2.10 -13.60 3.14
CA HIS A 87 -1.93 -15.02 2.84
C HIS A 87 -2.74 -15.44 1.62
N HIS A 88 -4.03 -15.07 1.57
CA HIS A 88 -4.88 -15.37 0.43
C HIS A 88 -4.36 -14.76 -0.88
N LEU A 89 -3.97 -13.48 -0.88
CA LEU A 89 -3.42 -12.82 -2.08
C LEU A 89 -2.11 -13.48 -2.54
N LYS A 90 -1.20 -13.81 -1.61
CA LYS A 90 0.05 -14.52 -1.92
C LYS A 90 -0.18 -15.93 -2.47
N SER A 91 -1.30 -16.56 -2.14
CA SER A 91 -1.70 -17.87 -2.66
C SER A 91 -2.47 -17.80 -3.98
N GLY A 92 -2.47 -16.65 -4.68
CA GLY A 92 -3.13 -16.47 -5.97
C GLY A 92 -4.57 -15.95 -5.88
N GLY A 93 -4.98 -15.48 -4.70
CA GLY A 93 -6.26 -14.81 -4.50
C GLY A 93 -6.38 -13.50 -5.31
N SER A 94 -7.60 -13.16 -5.72
CA SER A 94 -7.84 -11.94 -6.51
C SER A 94 -8.04 -10.70 -5.64
N CYS A 95 -7.36 -9.60 -5.99
CA CYS A 95 -7.56 -8.30 -5.36
C CYS A 95 -8.99 -7.76 -5.53
N GLU A 96 -9.72 -8.18 -6.58
CA GLU A 96 -11.12 -7.79 -6.85
C GLU A 96 -12.10 -8.15 -5.72
N GLN A 97 -11.73 -9.11 -4.88
CA GLN A 97 -12.55 -9.55 -3.76
C GLN A 97 -12.53 -8.57 -2.58
N TYR A 98 -11.54 -7.68 -2.51
CA TYR A 98 -11.32 -6.76 -1.39
C TYR A 98 -11.73 -5.33 -1.71
N ALA A 99 -12.12 -4.57 -0.68
CA ALA A 99 -12.37 -3.13 -0.84
C ALA A 99 -11.09 -2.38 -1.13
N THR A 100 -11.22 -1.26 -1.85
CA THR A 100 -10.10 -0.39 -2.23
C THR A 100 -9.44 0.17 -0.99
N GLN A 101 -10.23 0.53 0.04
CA GLN A 101 -9.67 0.89 1.34
C GLN A 101 -8.87 -0.27 1.96
N ASP A 102 -9.39 -1.50 1.95
CA ASP A 102 -8.67 -2.63 2.55
C ASP A 102 -7.35 -2.93 1.82
N LEU A 103 -7.35 -2.83 0.49
CA LEU A 103 -6.16 -2.93 -0.33
C LEU A 103 -5.12 -1.84 0.03
N LEU A 104 -5.56 -0.59 0.17
CA LEU A 104 -4.67 0.51 0.55
C LEU A 104 -4.18 0.41 2.00
N ASP A 105 -4.98 -0.14 2.91
CA ASP A 105 -4.57 -0.44 4.28
C ASP A 105 -3.47 -1.51 4.33
N LEU A 106 -3.53 -2.53 3.46
CA LEU A 106 -2.46 -3.51 3.32
C LEU A 106 -1.16 -2.86 2.83
N VAL A 107 -1.23 -1.93 1.87
CA VAL A 107 -0.06 -1.16 1.42
C VAL A 107 0.49 -0.33 2.57
N PHE A 108 -0.37 0.41 3.28
CA PHE A 108 0.00 1.18 4.46
C PHE A 108 0.71 0.34 5.52
N LEU A 109 0.16 -0.83 5.88
CA LEU A 109 0.75 -1.70 6.91
C LEU A 109 2.11 -2.25 6.52
N ASN A 110 2.29 -2.67 5.26
CA ASN A 110 3.58 -3.18 4.79
C ASN A 110 4.63 -2.07 4.75
N VAL A 111 4.28 -0.89 4.23
CA VAL A 111 5.18 0.27 4.20
C VAL A 111 5.51 0.74 5.62
N ARG A 112 4.55 0.70 6.54
CA ARG A 112 4.75 1.10 7.94
C ARG A 112 5.57 0.09 8.74
N LEU A 113 5.55 -1.18 8.35
CA LEU A 113 6.32 -2.26 8.98
C LEU A 113 7.80 -2.20 8.63
N GLU A 114 8.18 -1.57 7.51
CA GLU A 114 9.58 -1.31 7.17
C GLU A 114 10.30 -0.65 8.36
N ARG A 115 11.16 -1.42 9.02
CA ARG A 115 11.89 -0.98 10.22
C ARG A 115 13.34 -0.79 9.83
N PHE A 116 13.80 0.45 9.86
CA PHE A 116 15.22 0.76 9.63
C PHE A 116 15.78 0.18 8.30
N SER A 117 14.97 0.17 7.24
CA SER A 117 15.38 -0.35 5.92
C SER A 117 15.69 -1.86 5.90
N ASP A 118 14.99 -2.67 6.70
CA ASP A 118 15.14 -4.12 6.73
C ASP A 118 14.77 -4.83 5.41
N GLY A 119 14.27 -4.10 4.42
CA GLY A 119 13.97 -4.56 3.06
C GLY A 119 12.63 -5.29 2.98
N HIS A 120 11.74 -5.06 3.95
CA HIS A 120 10.40 -5.65 3.99
C HIS A 120 9.59 -5.27 2.73
N ILE A 121 9.55 -3.98 2.38
CA ILE A 121 8.86 -3.48 1.18
C ILE A 121 9.38 -4.18 -0.07
N ARG A 122 10.71 -4.38 -0.17
CA ARG A 122 11.33 -5.07 -1.32
C ARG A 122 10.93 -6.54 -1.37
N SER A 123 10.82 -7.22 -0.22
CA SER A 123 10.37 -8.61 -0.15
C SER A 123 8.89 -8.80 -0.55
N GLU A 124 8.08 -7.77 -0.35
CA GLU A 124 6.64 -7.77 -0.65
C GLU A 124 6.31 -7.03 -1.96
N GLU A 125 7.31 -6.54 -2.69
CA GLU A 125 7.13 -5.58 -3.79
C GLU A 125 6.20 -6.10 -4.88
N ALA A 126 6.31 -7.37 -5.27
CA ALA A 126 5.44 -7.97 -6.29
C ALA A 126 3.96 -7.89 -5.89
N LEU A 127 3.65 -8.25 -4.65
CA LEU A 127 2.30 -8.19 -4.11
C LEU A 127 1.80 -6.74 -4.01
N LEU A 128 2.63 -5.83 -3.49
CA LEU A 128 2.27 -4.43 -3.35
C LEU A 128 2.02 -3.78 -4.72
N ARG A 129 2.82 -4.11 -5.74
CA ARG A 129 2.60 -3.69 -7.13
C ARG A 129 1.25 -4.19 -7.65
N ASP A 130 0.89 -5.44 -7.44
CA ASP A 130 -0.40 -5.98 -7.87
C ASP A 130 -1.57 -5.28 -7.20
N ILE A 131 -1.46 -5.01 -5.90
CA ILE A 131 -2.46 -4.25 -5.15
C ILE A 131 -2.62 -2.83 -5.73
N VAL A 132 -1.52 -2.09 -5.92
CA VAL A 132 -1.57 -0.72 -6.43
C VAL A 132 -2.07 -0.68 -7.89
N ARG A 133 -1.70 -1.66 -8.74
CA ARG A 133 -2.26 -1.79 -10.10
C ARG A 133 -3.78 -1.94 -10.06
N GLU A 134 -4.29 -2.79 -9.18
CA GLU A 134 -5.73 -2.98 -9.04
C GLU A 134 -6.41 -1.68 -8.57
N VAL A 135 -5.82 -0.96 -7.63
CA VAL A 135 -6.36 0.34 -7.19
C VAL A 135 -6.40 1.35 -8.34
N VAL A 136 -5.30 1.50 -9.08
CA VAL A 136 -5.24 2.40 -10.27
C VAL A 136 -6.32 2.01 -11.29
N ARG A 137 -6.46 0.72 -11.59
CA ARG A 137 -7.50 0.21 -12.50
C ARG A 137 -8.91 0.59 -12.03
N ARG A 138 -9.19 0.54 -10.71
CA ARG A 138 -10.49 0.94 -10.15
C ARG A 138 -10.74 2.44 -10.27
N VAL A 139 -9.72 3.26 -9.95
CA VAL A 139 -9.78 4.72 -10.09
C VAL A 139 -10.08 5.14 -11.53
N GLN A 140 -9.59 4.39 -12.51
CA GLN A 140 -9.83 4.65 -13.93
C GLN A 140 -11.08 3.99 -14.50
N SER A 141 -11.83 3.24 -13.69
CA SER A 141 -13.01 2.51 -14.16
C SER A 141 -14.21 3.44 -14.37
N SER A 142 -15.27 2.91 -15.00
CA SER A 142 -16.54 3.63 -15.15
C SER A 142 -17.27 3.91 -13.83
N HIS A 143 -16.86 3.25 -12.74
CA HIS A 143 -17.44 3.38 -11.40
C HIS A 143 -16.32 3.48 -10.36
N PRO A 144 -15.58 4.62 -10.33
CA PRO A 144 -14.41 4.74 -9.47
C PRO A 144 -14.78 4.76 -7.98
N PRO A 145 -13.82 4.39 -7.10
CA PRO A 145 -13.97 4.60 -5.67
C PRO A 145 -14.16 6.09 -5.36
N VAL A 146 -14.91 6.38 -4.31
CA VAL A 146 -15.13 7.74 -3.82
C VAL A 146 -14.17 7.99 -2.68
N PHE A 147 -13.26 8.95 -2.86
CA PHE A 147 -12.30 9.36 -1.84
C PHE A 147 -12.92 10.44 -0.96
N LEU A 148 -12.99 10.16 0.34
CA LEU A 148 -13.62 10.99 1.35
C LEU A 148 -12.55 11.62 2.25
N VAL A 149 -12.55 12.94 2.31
CA VAL A 149 -11.74 13.69 3.28
C VAL A 149 -12.42 13.59 4.64
N GLN A 150 -11.68 13.12 5.64
CA GLN A 150 -12.16 13.05 7.01
C GLN A 150 -12.10 14.44 7.66
N LYS A 151 -13.18 14.81 8.38
CA LYS A 151 -13.29 16.08 9.12
C LYS A 151 -12.63 16.01 10.50
#